data_AF-A0A8H4K3L5-F1
#
_entry.id   AF-A0A8H4K3L5-F1
#
_cell.length_a   1.000
_cell.length_b   1.000
_cell.length_c   1.000
_cell.angle_alpha   90.00
_cell.angle_beta   90.00
_cell.angle_gamma   90.00
#
_symmetry.space_group_name_H-M   'P 1'
#
loop_
_entity.id
_entity.type
_entity.pdbx_description
1 polymer ?
#
loop_
_entity_poly.entity_id
_entity_poly.type
_entity_poly.pdbx_seq_one_letter_code
_entity_poly.pdbx_strand_id
1 'polypeptide(L)'
;MVVALTIAGSLHFNPLTDTLKDKDGKEFKLAPPTGDGLPSRGYDPGQDTYQAPPKDRASVNVDVAPTSDRLQILTPFQPWDGKDAENIPILIKCKGKTTTDHISMAGPWLKYRGHLDNISNNMLIGAINEANDEANKIHNFTNGEWGAVPAVARDYKAKGIKWVVVGDWNYGEGSSREHAALEPRHLGGLAIITRSFARIHETNLKK
;
A
#
# COMPACT_ATOMS: atom_id res chain seq x y z
N MET A 1 -9.50 6.07 25.78
CA MET A 1 -8.03 5.98 25.89
C MET A 1 -7.33 7.15 25.21
N VAL A 2 -7.46 7.34 23.88
CA VAL A 2 -6.79 8.43 23.13
C VAL A 2 -6.92 9.79 23.80
N VAL A 3 -8.15 10.26 24.09
CA VAL A 3 -8.40 11.55 24.75
C VAL A 3 -7.66 11.68 26.08
N ALA A 4 -7.66 10.63 26.91
CA ALA A 4 -7.01 10.66 28.22
C ALA A 4 -5.48 10.83 28.09
N LEU A 5 -4.85 10.09 27.18
CA LEU A 5 -3.41 10.20 26.92
C LEU A 5 -3.04 11.55 26.28
N THR A 6 -3.91 12.12 25.44
CA THR A 6 -3.72 13.45 24.86
C THR A 6 -3.73 14.53 25.94
N ILE A 7 -4.69 14.47 26.87
CA ILE A 7 -4.76 15.41 28.00
C ILE A 7 -3.52 15.26 28.89
N ALA A 8 -3.09 14.02 29.16
CA ALA A 8 -1.93 13.75 30.00
C ALA A 8 -0.57 14.07 29.34
N GLY A 9 -0.52 14.09 28.00
CA GLY A 9 0.71 14.31 27.25
C GLY A 9 1.77 13.20 27.41
N SER A 10 1.39 12.02 27.90
CA SER A 10 2.32 10.92 28.22
C SER A 10 1.72 9.55 27.95
N LEU A 11 2.52 8.65 27.38
CA LEU A 11 2.16 7.24 27.19
C LEU A 11 2.29 6.41 28.48
N HIS A 12 2.97 6.95 29.51
CA HIS A 12 3.08 6.29 30.81
C HIS A 12 1.84 6.52 31.69
N PHE A 13 0.97 7.45 31.32
CA PHE A 13 -0.21 7.77 32.10
C PHE A 13 -1.25 6.64 32.03
N ASN A 14 -1.61 6.11 33.18
CA ASN A 14 -2.70 5.16 33.33
C ASN A 14 -3.97 5.88 33.85
N PRO A 15 -4.99 6.11 33.00
CA PRO A 15 -6.20 6.82 33.39
C PRO A 15 -7.03 6.12 34.49
N LEU A 16 -6.74 4.85 34.80
CA LEU A 16 -7.43 4.11 35.85
C LEU A 16 -6.84 4.37 37.24
N THR A 17 -5.57 4.75 37.34
CA THR A 17 -4.83 4.84 38.61
C THR A 17 -4.27 6.22 38.88
N ASP A 18 -3.78 6.90 37.85
CA ASP A 18 -2.91 8.05 37.99
C ASP A 18 -3.70 9.36 38.13
N THR A 19 -3.04 10.40 38.65
CA THR A 19 -3.61 11.74 38.81
C THR A 19 -3.03 12.72 37.80
N LEU A 20 -3.81 13.75 37.48
CA LEU A 20 -3.43 14.94 36.72
C LEU A 20 -3.54 16.17 37.61
N LYS A 21 -2.85 17.25 37.25
CA LYS A 21 -2.97 18.55 37.94
C LYS A 21 -3.81 19.50 37.13
N ASP A 22 -4.73 20.20 37.79
CA ASP A 22 -5.47 21.29 37.19
C ASP A 22 -4.62 22.57 37.11
N LYS A 23 -5.21 23.66 36.60
CA LYS A 23 -4.54 24.96 36.46
C LYS A 23 -4.06 25.56 37.79
N ASP A 24 -4.64 25.15 38.91
CA ASP A 24 -4.31 25.63 40.25
C ASP A 24 -3.35 24.66 40.97
N GLY A 25 -2.91 23.60 40.28
CA GLY A 25 -1.98 22.60 40.79
C GLY A 25 -2.64 21.50 41.62
N LYS A 26 -3.97 21.47 41.72
CA LYS A 26 -4.72 20.46 42.49
C LYS A 26 -4.82 19.15 41.69
N GLU A 27 -4.62 18.04 42.39
CA GLU A 27 -4.71 16.72 41.79
C GLU A 27 -6.17 16.28 41.56
N PHE A 28 -6.41 15.66 40.41
CA PHE A 28 -7.67 15.02 40.06
C PHE A 28 -7.44 13.74 39.24
N LYS A 29 -8.46 12.89 39.16
CA LYS A 29 -8.46 11.70 38.29
C LYS A 29 -9.49 11.84 37.19
N LEU A 30 -9.20 11.28 36.03
CA LEU A 30 -10.19 11.18 34.97
C LEU A 30 -11.22 10.12 35.34
N ALA A 31 -12.50 10.50 35.39
CA ALA A 31 -13.57 9.53 35.54
C ALA A 31 -13.77 8.75 34.22
N PRO A 32 -14.18 7.47 34.27
CA PRO A 32 -14.60 6.74 33.08
C PRO A 32 -15.72 7.50 32.34
N PRO A 33 -15.59 7.72 31.02
CA PRO A 33 -16.63 8.43 30.27
C PRO A 33 -17.90 7.58 30.18
N THR A 34 -19.05 8.25 30.18
CA THR A 34 -20.37 7.65 29.96
C THR A 34 -21.12 8.45 28.90
N GLY A 35 -22.14 7.87 28.26
CA GLY A 35 -22.96 8.53 27.25
C GLY A 35 -24.07 7.63 26.72
N ASP A 36 -25.03 8.24 26.02
CA ASP A 36 -26.12 7.51 25.37
C ASP A 36 -25.60 6.66 24.21
N GLY A 37 -26.08 5.42 24.09
CA GLY A 37 -25.67 4.51 23.00
C GLY A 37 -26.16 4.94 21.61
N LEU A 38 -27.27 5.68 21.55
CA LEU A 38 -27.83 6.28 20.34
C LEU A 38 -28.45 7.64 20.68
N PRO A 39 -28.47 8.60 19.75
CA PRO A 39 -29.17 9.86 19.97
C PRO A 39 -30.67 9.65 20.14
N SER A 40 -31.25 10.16 21.23
CA SER A 40 -32.69 10.02 21.54
C SER A 40 -33.63 10.64 20.49
N ARG A 41 -33.14 11.60 19.71
CA ARG A 41 -33.88 12.29 18.64
C ARG A 41 -33.57 11.75 17.24
N GLY A 42 -32.82 10.66 17.12
CA GLY A 42 -32.27 10.18 15.86
C GLY A 42 -31.04 10.99 15.38
N TYR A 43 -30.48 10.58 14.24
CA TYR A 43 -29.34 11.26 13.62
C TYR A 43 -29.82 12.46 12.79
N ASP A 44 -29.08 13.57 12.85
CA ASP A 44 -29.24 14.68 11.93
C ASP A 44 -28.76 14.23 10.52
N PRO A 45 -29.61 14.31 9.47
CA PRO A 45 -29.20 13.91 8.13
C PRO A 45 -28.11 14.80 7.52
N GLY A 46 -27.91 16.01 8.04
CA GLY A 46 -26.87 16.92 7.57
C GLY A 46 -27.08 17.37 6.12
N GLN A 47 -25.96 17.57 5.41
CA GLN A 47 -25.97 17.95 3.99
C GLN A 47 -26.12 16.72 3.10
N ASP A 48 -26.93 16.83 2.05
CA ASP A 48 -27.01 15.79 1.02
C ASP A 48 -25.71 15.75 0.20
N THR A 49 -24.94 14.69 0.40
CA THR A 49 -23.64 14.44 -0.26
C THR A 49 -23.73 13.29 -1.26
N TYR A 50 -24.92 12.72 -1.45
CA TYR A 50 -25.11 11.59 -2.35
C TYR A 50 -25.49 12.06 -3.75
N GLN A 51 -24.75 11.59 -4.75
CA GLN A 51 -25.11 11.79 -6.14
C GLN A 51 -25.62 10.46 -6.72
N ALA A 52 -26.92 10.39 -6.98
CA ALA A 52 -27.52 9.23 -7.64
C ALA A 52 -27.05 9.12 -9.11
N PRO A 53 -26.91 7.89 -9.65
CA PRO A 53 -26.68 7.72 -11.08
C PRO A 53 -27.86 8.28 -11.90
N PRO A 54 -27.61 8.87 -13.07
CA PRO A 54 -28.69 9.35 -13.93
C PRO A 54 -29.59 8.19 -14.40
N LYS A 55 -30.86 8.49 -14.68
CA LYS A 55 -31.83 7.51 -15.19
C LYS A 55 -31.43 7.00 -16.58
N ASP A 56 -31.04 7.92 -17.46
CA ASP A 56 -30.42 7.58 -18.74
C ASP A 56 -28.90 7.52 -18.57
N ARG A 57 -28.36 6.32 -18.67
CA ARG A 57 -26.91 6.07 -18.53
C ARG A 57 -26.20 6.03 -19.89
N ALA A 58 -26.94 5.88 -20.99
CA ALA A 58 -26.38 5.80 -22.33
C ALA A 58 -25.84 7.16 -22.80
N SER A 59 -26.33 8.25 -22.21
CA SER A 59 -25.84 9.61 -22.48
C SER A 59 -24.55 9.99 -21.73
N VAL A 60 -24.03 9.12 -20.85
CA VAL A 60 -22.84 9.43 -20.04
C VAL A 60 -21.57 9.01 -20.79
N ASN A 61 -20.73 9.99 -21.11
CA ASN A 61 -19.39 9.77 -21.66
C ASN A 61 -18.34 9.83 -20.54
N VAL A 62 -17.43 8.85 -20.54
CA VAL A 62 -16.30 8.79 -19.59
C VAL A 62 -15.01 8.79 -20.38
N ASP A 63 -14.32 9.93 -20.35
CA ASP A 63 -13.09 10.15 -21.13
C ASP A 63 -11.87 10.22 -20.21
N VAL A 64 -10.74 9.66 -20.68
CA VAL A 64 -9.45 9.76 -20.02
C VAL A 64 -8.49 10.48 -20.96
N ALA A 65 -8.02 11.66 -20.56
CA ALA A 65 -7.09 12.44 -21.38
C ALA A 65 -5.76 11.67 -21.55
N PRO A 66 -5.24 11.53 -22.79
CA PRO A 66 -3.97 10.83 -23.04
C PRO A 66 -2.76 11.43 -22.32
N THR A 67 -2.83 12.71 -21.96
CA THR A 67 -1.80 13.47 -21.25
C THR A 67 -2.07 13.59 -19.75
N SER A 68 -3.09 12.90 -19.22
CA SER A 68 -3.39 12.95 -17.80
C SER A 68 -2.25 12.31 -17.00
N ASP A 69 -1.81 12.98 -15.94
CA ASP A 69 -0.88 12.43 -14.97
C ASP A 69 -1.59 11.65 -13.84
N ARG A 70 -2.93 11.67 -13.81
CA ARG A 70 -3.78 11.06 -12.77
C ARG A 70 -4.46 9.77 -13.21
N LEU A 71 -4.91 9.71 -14.46
CA LEU A 71 -5.68 8.61 -15.03
C LEU A 71 -4.99 8.08 -16.28
N GLN A 72 -4.92 6.76 -16.43
CA GLN A 72 -4.31 6.08 -17.57
C GLN A 72 -5.21 4.92 -17.98
N ILE A 73 -5.51 4.81 -19.28
CA ILE A 73 -6.15 3.61 -19.83
C ILE A 73 -5.20 2.43 -19.68
N LEU A 74 -5.68 1.33 -19.09
CA LEU A 74 -4.89 0.11 -18.93
C LEU A 74 -4.75 -0.60 -20.27
N THR A 75 -3.52 -0.99 -20.59
CA THR A 75 -3.23 -1.89 -21.69
C THR A 75 -3.27 -3.33 -21.17
N PRO A 76 -3.91 -4.29 -21.88
CA PRO A 76 -3.87 -5.69 -21.51
C PRO A 76 -2.44 -6.18 -21.33
N PHE A 77 -2.19 -6.93 -20.27
CA PHE A 77 -0.90 -7.58 -20.08
C PHE A 77 -0.70 -8.69 -21.10
N GLN A 78 0.57 -8.92 -21.47
CA GLN A 78 0.91 -10.00 -22.40
C GLN A 78 0.48 -11.36 -21.85
N PRO A 79 -0.14 -12.23 -22.67
CA PRO A 79 -0.48 -13.59 -22.25
C PRO A 79 0.79 -14.40 -21.98
N TRP A 80 0.63 -15.53 -21.28
CA TRP A 80 1.71 -16.50 -21.13
C TRP A 80 2.11 -17.06 -22.51
N ASP A 81 3.40 -17.25 -22.72
CA ASP A 81 3.98 -17.71 -23.99
C ASP A 81 4.04 -19.24 -24.12
N GLY A 82 3.53 -19.96 -23.11
CA GLY A 82 3.50 -21.42 -23.08
C GLY A 82 4.82 -22.08 -22.70
N LYS A 83 5.84 -21.31 -22.30
CA LYS A 83 7.18 -21.81 -22.01
C LYS A 83 7.52 -21.66 -20.53
N ASP A 84 8.44 -22.51 -20.08
CA ASP A 84 9.06 -22.35 -18.78
C ASP A 84 10.00 -21.15 -18.77
N ALA A 85 10.10 -20.51 -17.61
CA ALA A 85 10.96 -19.37 -17.40
C ALA A 85 12.25 -19.82 -16.71
N GLU A 86 13.35 -19.81 -17.46
CA GLU A 86 14.65 -20.26 -16.98
C GLU A 86 15.58 -19.09 -16.65
N ASN A 87 16.53 -19.30 -15.72
CA ASN A 87 17.57 -18.33 -15.35
C ASN A 87 17.03 -16.97 -14.92
N ILE A 88 15.91 -16.98 -14.18
CA ILE A 88 15.22 -15.76 -13.76
C ILE A 88 15.93 -15.12 -12.55
N PRO A 89 16.42 -13.88 -12.66
CA PRO A 89 17.05 -13.17 -11.55
C PRO A 89 16.06 -12.86 -10.44
N ILE A 90 16.57 -12.86 -9.21
CA ILE A 90 15.86 -12.32 -8.06
C ILE A 90 16.03 -10.80 -8.10
N LEU A 91 14.92 -10.06 -8.18
CA LEU A 91 14.94 -8.59 -8.06
C LEU A 91 15.29 -8.18 -6.63
N ILE A 92 14.59 -8.76 -5.66
CA ILE A 92 14.79 -8.53 -4.24
C ILE A 92 14.41 -9.77 -3.44
N LYS A 93 15.21 -10.09 -2.43
CA LYS A 93 14.84 -10.99 -1.34
C LYS A 93 14.45 -10.13 -0.14
N CYS A 94 13.16 -10.10 0.20
CA CYS A 94 12.63 -9.30 1.28
C CYS A 94 12.92 -9.96 2.62
N LYS A 95 13.53 -9.22 3.55
CA LYS A 95 13.80 -9.67 4.92
C LYS A 95 12.59 -9.39 5.81
N GLY A 96 12.00 -10.45 6.36
CA GLY A 96 10.89 -10.34 7.31
C GLY A 96 9.62 -9.69 6.73
N LYS A 97 8.97 -8.85 7.54
CA LYS A 97 7.62 -8.35 7.28
C LYS A 97 7.55 -7.46 6.03
N THR A 98 6.79 -7.91 5.03
CA THR A 98 6.53 -7.15 3.79
C THR A 98 5.03 -6.92 3.61
N THR A 99 4.55 -5.73 3.96
CA THR A 99 3.14 -5.34 3.86
C THR A 99 2.83 -4.78 2.47
N THR A 100 1.55 -4.61 2.14
CA THR A 100 1.15 -3.87 0.94
C THR A 100 1.62 -2.41 0.93
N ASP A 101 1.87 -1.78 2.09
CA ASP A 101 2.52 -0.47 2.14
C ASP A 101 4.00 -0.55 1.79
N HIS A 102 4.71 -1.62 2.15
CA HIS A 102 6.10 -1.82 1.71
C HIS A 102 6.19 -2.04 0.20
N ILE A 103 5.17 -2.68 -0.39
CA ILE A 103 5.10 -3.00 -1.83
C ILE A 103 4.63 -1.80 -2.65
N SER A 104 3.56 -1.11 -2.25
CA SER A 104 2.98 0.02 -2.96
C SER A 104 2.43 1.01 -1.94
N MET A 105 3.24 1.97 -1.53
CA MET A 105 2.92 2.92 -0.46
C MET A 105 1.68 3.77 -0.78
N ALA A 106 0.93 4.13 0.26
CA ALA A 106 -0.15 5.10 0.17
C ALA A 106 0.38 6.56 0.23
N GLY A 107 -0.26 7.42 1.03
CA GLY A 107 0.16 8.81 1.23
C GLY A 107 0.24 9.60 -0.08
N PRO A 108 1.39 10.20 -0.43
CA PRO A 108 1.51 11.04 -1.63
C PRO A 108 1.28 10.27 -2.94
N TRP A 109 1.36 8.94 -2.93
CA TRP A 109 1.13 8.09 -4.11
C TRP A 109 -0.34 7.88 -4.43
N LEU A 110 -1.26 8.20 -3.50
CA LEU A 110 -2.69 8.08 -3.74
C LEU A 110 -3.16 8.92 -4.93
N LYS A 111 -2.45 10.00 -5.24
CA LYS A 111 -2.73 10.80 -6.45
C LYS A 111 -2.58 9.96 -7.74
N TYR A 112 -1.67 8.99 -7.79
CA TYR A 112 -1.41 8.17 -8.99
C TYR A 112 -2.17 6.85 -9.02
N ARG A 113 -3.15 6.61 -8.13
CA ARG A 113 -3.96 5.37 -8.11
C ARG A 113 -4.65 5.04 -9.45
N GLY A 114 -4.94 6.05 -10.26
CA GLY A 114 -5.53 5.87 -11.58
C GLY A 114 -4.53 5.74 -12.73
N HIS A 115 -3.22 5.84 -12.45
CA HIS A 115 -2.16 5.87 -13.45
C HIS A 115 -1.07 4.84 -13.11
N LEU A 116 -1.17 3.65 -13.70
CA LEU A 116 -0.37 2.48 -13.34
C LEU A 116 1.14 2.73 -13.50
N ASP A 117 1.57 3.39 -14.57
CA ASP A 117 3.01 3.62 -14.76
C ASP A 117 3.61 4.61 -13.73
N ASN A 118 2.85 5.63 -13.33
CA ASN A 118 3.30 6.62 -12.36
C ASN A 118 3.35 6.03 -10.94
N ILE A 119 2.33 5.26 -10.55
CA ILE A 119 2.32 4.63 -9.22
C ILE A 119 3.40 3.56 -9.09
N SER A 120 3.73 2.83 -10.18
CA SER A 120 4.80 1.83 -10.19
C SER A 120 6.19 2.37 -9.80
N ASN A 121 6.39 3.69 -9.76
CA ASN A 121 7.61 4.29 -9.21
C ASN A 121 7.75 4.15 -7.68
N ASN A 122 6.75 3.59 -7.00
CA ASN A 122 6.82 3.24 -5.57
C ASN A 122 6.97 1.75 -5.31
N MET A 123 7.08 0.92 -6.36
CA MET A 123 7.11 -0.53 -6.23
C MET A 123 8.27 -0.98 -5.32
N LEU A 124 7.92 -1.63 -4.21
CA LEU A 124 8.82 -2.26 -3.24
C LEU A 124 9.86 -1.32 -2.59
N ILE A 125 9.65 0.00 -2.62
CA ILE A 125 10.61 0.94 -2.02
C ILE A 125 10.61 0.91 -0.49
N GLY A 126 9.58 0.34 0.13
CA GLY A 126 9.55 0.12 1.58
C GLY A 126 10.00 -1.28 2.01
N ALA A 127 10.29 -2.19 1.08
CA ALA A 127 10.73 -3.55 1.40
C ALA A 127 12.22 -3.55 1.80
N ILE A 128 12.54 -4.25 2.89
CA ILE A 128 13.92 -4.40 3.36
C ILE A 128 14.62 -5.49 2.57
N ASN A 129 15.75 -5.18 1.95
CA ASN A 129 16.54 -6.13 1.20
C ASN A 129 17.45 -6.95 2.13
N GLU A 130 17.34 -8.28 2.07
CA GLU A 130 18.17 -9.22 2.85
C GLU A 130 19.67 -9.05 2.61
N ALA A 131 20.09 -8.58 1.43
CA ALA A 131 21.50 -8.49 1.08
C ALA A 131 22.26 -7.35 1.78
N ASN A 132 21.57 -6.32 2.26
CA ASN A 132 22.19 -5.13 2.84
C ASN A 132 21.41 -4.48 3.99
N ASP A 133 20.25 -5.03 4.39
CA ASP A 133 19.38 -4.47 5.42
C ASP A 133 18.85 -3.05 5.11
N GLU A 134 18.88 -2.63 3.84
CA GLU A 134 18.41 -1.31 3.39
C GLU A 134 17.07 -1.42 2.64
N ALA A 135 16.24 -0.39 2.76
CA ALA A 135 15.06 -0.21 1.93
C ALA A 135 15.45 0.44 0.58
N ASN A 136 14.74 0.08 -0.50
CA ASN A 136 14.90 0.68 -1.82
C ASN A 136 16.34 0.68 -2.38
N LYS A 137 17.14 -0.33 -2.06
CA LYS A 137 18.52 -0.44 -2.57
C LYS A 137 18.86 -1.89 -2.86
N ILE A 138 18.90 -2.22 -4.16
CA ILE A 138 19.13 -3.57 -4.65
C ILE A 138 20.25 -3.60 -5.69
N HIS A 139 20.93 -4.74 -5.77
CA HIS A 139 22.01 -4.94 -6.73
C HIS A 139 21.44 -5.31 -8.10
N ASN A 140 21.78 -4.54 -9.13
CA ASN A 140 21.45 -4.82 -10.51
C ASN A 140 22.45 -5.85 -11.07
N PHE A 141 22.01 -7.07 -11.35
CA PHE A 141 22.92 -8.15 -11.80
C PHE A 141 23.50 -7.91 -13.20
N THR A 142 22.93 -7.00 -13.99
CA THR A 142 23.38 -6.75 -15.36
C THR A 142 24.56 -5.79 -15.45
N ASN A 143 24.72 -4.88 -14.48
CA ASN A 143 25.80 -3.88 -14.46
C ASN A 143 26.61 -3.85 -13.14
N GLY A 144 26.17 -4.56 -12.10
CA GLY A 144 26.85 -4.62 -10.81
C GLY A 144 26.57 -3.43 -9.87
N GLU A 145 25.70 -2.50 -10.27
CA GLU A 145 25.42 -1.29 -9.51
C GLU A 145 24.27 -1.50 -8.52
N TRP A 146 24.29 -0.74 -7.41
CA TRP A 146 23.18 -0.68 -6.48
C TRP A 146 22.23 0.46 -6.83
N GLY A 147 20.93 0.19 -6.89
CA GLY A 147 19.94 1.18 -7.29
C GLY A 147 18.57 0.98 -6.63
N ALA A 148 17.68 1.96 -6.88
CA ALA A 148 16.30 1.91 -6.43
C ALA A 148 15.55 0.73 -7.08
N VAL A 149 14.70 0.07 -6.31
CA VAL A 149 13.95 -1.12 -6.76
C VAL A 149 13.15 -0.88 -8.06
N PRO A 150 12.34 0.19 -8.18
CA PRO A 150 11.59 0.44 -9.42
C PRO A 150 12.52 0.79 -10.60
N ALA A 151 13.67 1.44 -10.35
CA ALA A 151 14.61 1.80 -11.40
C ALA A 151 15.28 0.55 -11.99
N VAL A 152 15.75 -0.37 -11.13
CA VAL A 152 16.33 -1.65 -11.55
C VAL A 152 15.29 -2.55 -12.23
N ALA A 153 14.05 -2.59 -11.72
CA ALA A 153 12.97 -3.34 -12.38
C ALA A 153 12.63 -2.78 -13.77
N ARG A 154 12.65 -1.46 -13.96
CA ARG A 154 12.49 -0.83 -15.29
C ARG A 154 13.65 -1.16 -16.23
N ASP A 155 14.88 -1.15 -15.73
CA ASP A 155 16.06 -1.57 -16.50
C ASP A 155 15.94 -3.02 -16.98
N TYR A 156 15.53 -3.95 -16.09
CA TYR A 156 15.25 -5.35 -16.48
C TYR A 156 14.14 -5.43 -17.53
N LYS A 157 13.02 -4.72 -17.31
CA LYS A 157 11.91 -4.70 -18.28
C LYS A 157 12.36 -4.19 -19.65
N ALA A 158 13.17 -3.12 -19.71
CA ALA A 158 13.69 -2.56 -20.96
C ALA A 158 14.60 -3.54 -21.70
N LYS A 159 15.32 -4.40 -20.97
CA LYS A 159 16.17 -5.46 -21.51
C LYS A 159 15.41 -6.77 -21.79
N GLY A 160 14.09 -6.81 -21.58
CA GLY A 160 13.28 -8.02 -21.72
C GLY A 160 13.52 -9.07 -20.63
N ILE A 161 14.19 -8.71 -19.54
CA ILE A 161 14.53 -9.59 -18.44
C ILE A 161 13.36 -9.66 -17.47
N LYS A 162 12.81 -10.88 -17.31
CA LYS A 162 11.84 -11.20 -16.26
C LYS A 162 12.56 -11.34 -14.93
N TRP A 163 11.84 -11.18 -13.83
CA TRP A 163 12.41 -11.31 -12.49
C TRP A 163 11.41 -11.89 -11.50
N VAL A 164 11.92 -12.38 -10.37
CA VAL A 164 11.12 -12.84 -9.23
C VAL A 164 11.40 -12.04 -7.96
N VAL A 165 10.43 -12.03 -7.05
CA VAL A 165 10.62 -11.60 -5.66
C VAL A 165 10.64 -12.82 -4.76
N VAL A 166 11.53 -12.82 -3.77
CA VAL A 166 11.53 -13.81 -2.69
C VAL A 166 11.07 -13.12 -1.40
N GLY A 167 9.94 -13.56 -0.84
CA GLY A 167 9.38 -13.00 0.39
C GLY A 167 9.41 -13.97 1.57
N ASP A 168 9.26 -13.42 2.77
CA ASP A 168 9.18 -14.20 4.01
C ASP A 168 7.72 -14.62 4.32
N TRP A 169 7.37 -14.73 5.60
CA TRP A 169 6.02 -15.04 6.07
C TRP A 169 5.01 -13.92 5.86
N ASN A 170 3.76 -14.30 5.54
CA ASN A 170 2.60 -13.42 5.41
C ASN A 170 2.83 -12.23 4.47
N TYR A 171 3.49 -12.49 3.34
CA TYR A 171 3.83 -11.47 2.36
C TYR A 171 2.56 -10.80 1.79
N GLY A 172 2.58 -9.48 1.71
CA GLY A 172 1.44 -8.67 1.28
C GLY A 172 0.41 -8.43 2.38
N GLU A 173 0.82 -8.48 3.66
CA GLU A 173 -0.07 -8.16 4.79
C GLU A 173 -0.68 -6.75 4.65
N GLY A 174 -1.90 -6.59 5.16
CA GLY A 174 -2.52 -5.29 5.37
C GLY A 174 -3.61 -5.00 4.34
N SER A 175 -3.52 -3.84 3.71
CA SER A 175 -4.59 -3.31 2.85
C SER A 175 -4.86 -4.14 1.59
N SER A 176 -6.04 -3.96 0.99
CA SER A 176 -6.49 -4.69 -0.19
C SER A 176 -6.00 -4.17 -1.54
N ARG A 177 -5.03 -3.24 -1.57
CA ARG A 177 -4.55 -2.57 -2.78
C ARG A 177 -4.10 -3.57 -3.85
N GLU A 178 -4.79 -3.60 -4.98
CA GLU A 178 -4.39 -4.41 -6.15
C GLU A 178 -3.15 -3.86 -6.85
N HIS A 179 -2.81 -2.59 -6.66
CA HIS A 179 -1.58 -1.96 -7.16
C HIS A 179 -0.33 -2.72 -6.71
N ALA A 180 -0.33 -3.30 -5.50
CA ALA A 180 0.75 -4.16 -5.02
C ALA A 180 0.97 -5.42 -5.88
N ALA A 181 -0.01 -5.82 -6.71
CA ALA A 181 0.12 -6.89 -7.71
C ALA A 181 0.33 -6.33 -9.13
N LEU A 182 -0.39 -5.27 -9.50
CA LEU A 182 -0.31 -4.66 -10.84
C LEU A 182 1.07 -4.04 -11.12
N GLU A 183 1.70 -3.41 -10.14
CA GLU A 183 2.99 -2.75 -10.32
C GLU A 183 4.12 -3.76 -10.60
N PRO A 184 4.30 -4.85 -9.82
CA PRO A 184 5.21 -5.94 -10.20
C PRO A 184 4.95 -6.45 -11.61
N ARG A 185 3.69 -6.69 -11.96
CA ARG A 185 3.33 -7.19 -13.30
C ARG A 185 3.67 -6.20 -14.40
N HIS A 186 3.43 -4.90 -14.17
CA HIS A 186 3.75 -3.81 -15.06
C HIS A 186 5.26 -3.65 -15.24
N LEU A 187 6.04 -3.81 -14.17
CA LEU A 187 7.51 -3.69 -14.20
C LEU A 187 8.25 -4.98 -14.58
N GLY A 188 7.57 -5.96 -15.16
CA GLY A 188 8.19 -7.15 -15.75
C GLY A 188 8.38 -8.32 -14.79
N GLY A 189 7.79 -8.25 -13.60
CA GLY A 189 7.76 -9.34 -12.63
C GLY A 189 7.03 -10.55 -13.19
N LEU A 190 7.56 -11.73 -12.88
CA LEU A 190 7.04 -13.02 -13.32
C LEU A 190 6.37 -13.76 -12.17
N ALA A 191 7.05 -13.86 -11.03
CA ALA A 191 6.57 -14.61 -9.88
C ALA A 191 7.00 -13.96 -8.58
N ILE A 192 6.22 -14.22 -7.54
CA ILE A 192 6.55 -13.91 -6.15
C ILE A 192 6.56 -15.24 -5.41
N ILE A 193 7.68 -15.57 -4.78
CA ILE A 193 7.90 -16.85 -4.09
C ILE A 193 8.05 -16.54 -2.61
N THR A 194 7.17 -17.06 -1.78
CA THR A 194 7.12 -16.68 -0.35
C THR A 194 6.93 -17.91 0.52
N ARG A 195 7.16 -17.75 1.83
CA ARG A 195 6.82 -18.81 2.79
C ARG A 195 5.31 -18.89 3.02
N SER A 196 4.63 -17.75 3.01
CA SER A 196 3.17 -17.66 2.98
C SER A 196 2.70 -16.28 2.51
N PHE A 197 1.47 -16.20 2.00
CA PHE A 197 0.85 -14.95 1.57
C PHE A 197 -0.29 -14.51 2.49
N ALA A 198 -0.54 -13.20 2.51
CA ALA A 198 -1.82 -12.67 2.95
C ALA A 198 -2.90 -12.93 1.88
N ARG A 199 -4.07 -13.43 2.31
CA ARG A 199 -5.19 -13.88 1.46
C ARG A 199 -5.54 -12.95 0.28
N ILE A 200 -5.73 -11.65 0.57
CA ILE A 200 -6.19 -10.70 -0.44
C ILE A 200 -5.10 -10.46 -1.48
N HIS A 201 -3.85 -10.29 -1.04
CA HIS A 201 -2.74 -10.04 -1.92
C HIS A 201 -2.48 -11.23 -2.86
N GLU A 202 -2.55 -12.47 -2.34
CA GLU A 202 -2.46 -13.68 -3.16
C GLU A 202 -3.53 -13.71 -4.26
N THR A 203 -4.77 -13.33 -3.93
CA THR A 203 -5.87 -13.28 -4.90
C THR A 203 -5.60 -12.22 -5.97
N ASN A 204 -5.06 -11.06 -5.59
CA ASN A 204 -4.72 -10.01 -6.55
C ASN A 204 -3.59 -10.41 -7.51
N LEU A 205 -2.63 -11.22 -7.05
CA LEU A 205 -1.52 -11.72 -7.89
C LEU A 205 -1.97 -12.76 -8.93
N LYS A 206 -3.06 -13.49 -8.67
CA LYS A 206 -3.58 -14.55 -9.54
C LYS A 206 -4.51 -14.04 -10.65
N LYS A 207 -4.90 -12.76 -10.61
CA LYS A 207 -5.76 -12.12 -11.61
C LYS A 207 -4.94 -11.57 -12.77
#